data_AF-A0A3S4JT38-F1
#
_entry.id   AF-A0A3S4JT38-F1
#
_cell.length_a   1.000
_cell.length_b   1.000
_cell.length_c   1.000
_cell.angle_alpha   90.00
_cell.angle_beta   90.00
_cell.angle_gamma   90.00
#
_symmetry.space_group_name_H-M   'P 1'
#
loop_
_entity.id
_entity.type
_entity.pdbx_description
1 polymer ?
#
loop_
_entity_poly.entity_id
_entity_poly.type
_entity_poly.pdbx_seq_one_letter_code
_entity_poly.pdbx_strand_id
1 'polypeptide(L)'
;MVLPQLRGLGVDRLDALLLSHHDSDHDGAAAGVRAALPVARVLAGQPQSMSGATVCAQGQGWDWDGVRFDMLGPPPGWVADEDNARSCVMRVATARQALLLSGDAPARLEEALAAQAG
;
A
#
# COMPACT_ATOMS: atom_id res chain seq x y z
N MET A 1 7.85 -7.55 14.39
CA MET A 1 8.22 -6.13 14.65
C MET A 1 8.85 -5.55 13.41
N VAL A 2 8.61 -4.27 13.08
CA VAL A 2 9.12 -3.59 11.86
C VAL A 2 10.14 -2.50 12.20
N LEU A 3 9.89 -1.71 13.25
CA LEU A 3 10.72 -0.56 13.60
C LEU A 3 12.20 -0.92 13.93
N PRO A 4 12.53 -1.99 14.67
CA PRO A 4 13.92 -2.39 14.88
C PRO A 4 14.65 -2.71 13.58
N GLN A 5 13.96 -3.32 12.60
CA GLN A 5 14.53 -3.67 11.29
C GLN A 5 14.80 -2.42 10.46
N LEU A 6 13.87 -1.47 10.43
CA LEU A 6 14.08 -0.18 9.76
C LEU A 6 15.31 0.54 10.33
N ARG A 7 15.43 0.58 11.65
CA ARG A 7 16.61 1.16 12.33
C ARG A 7 17.91 0.41 12.01
N GLY A 8 17.86 -0.93 12.00
CA GLY A 8 19.02 -1.76 11.64
C GLY A 8 19.49 -1.56 10.20
N LEU A 9 18.58 -1.20 9.30
CA LEU A 9 18.87 -0.82 7.91
C LEU A 9 19.32 0.64 7.77
N GLY A 10 19.40 1.41 8.85
CA GLY A 10 19.77 2.83 8.83
C GLY A 10 18.68 3.73 8.25
N VAL A 11 17.43 3.27 8.18
CA VAL A 11 16.30 4.08 7.72
C VAL A 11 15.92 5.09 8.79
N ASP A 12 16.06 6.37 8.45
CA ASP A 12 15.76 7.51 9.32
C ASP A 12 14.48 8.27 8.92
N ARG A 13 13.96 8.03 7.71
CA ARG A 13 12.70 8.58 7.18
C ARG A 13 12.04 7.64 6.18
N LEU A 14 10.74 7.79 5.98
CA LEU A 14 9.98 7.12 4.93
C LEU A 14 9.38 8.14 3.97
N ASP A 15 9.64 8.00 2.68
CA ASP A 15 8.97 8.82 1.66
C ASP A 15 7.52 8.39 1.44
N ALA A 16 7.20 7.13 1.75
CA ALA A 16 5.84 6.61 1.69
C ALA A 16 5.64 5.50 2.73
N LEU A 17 4.46 5.49 3.36
CA LEU A 17 3.93 4.34 4.09
C LEU A 17 2.63 3.90 3.42
N LEU A 18 2.61 2.70 2.87
CA LEU A 18 1.42 2.10 2.26
C LEU A 18 0.85 1.04 3.20
N LEU A 19 -0.40 1.20 3.59
CA LEU A 19 -1.16 0.26 4.42
C LEU A 19 -2.17 -0.44 3.52
N SER A 20 -2.02 -1.76 3.33
CA SER A 20 -2.88 -2.51 2.40
C SER A 20 -4.35 -2.39 2.79
N HIS A 21 -4.70 -2.86 3.98
CA HIS A 21 -6.03 -2.78 4.57
C HIS A 21 -5.90 -2.71 6.09
N HIS A 22 -7.01 -2.43 6.77
CA HIS A 22 -7.08 -2.36 8.23
C HIS A 22 -7.23 -3.74 8.84
N ASP A 23 -6.09 -4.39 9.12
CA ASP A 23 -5.98 -5.53 10.03
C ASP A 23 -4.69 -5.40 10.83
N SER A 24 -4.69 -5.92 12.05
CA SER A 24 -3.63 -5.78 13.04
C SER A 24 -2.28 -6.36 12.62
N ASP A 25 -2.27 -7.36 11.76
CA ASP A 25 -1.08 -7.96 11.16
C ASP A 25 -0.61 -7.25 9.88
N HIS A 26 -1.42 -6.32 9.34
CA HIS A 26 -1.08 -5.49 8.19
C HIS A 26 -0.73 -4.04 8.57
N ASP A 27 -1.61 -3.33 9.28
CA ASP A 27 -1.45 -1.92 9.65
C ASP A 27 -1.22 -1.67 11.16
N GLY A 28 -1.26 -2.71 11.99
CA GLY A 28 -1.18 -2.55 13.45
C GLY A 28 0.10 -1.89 13.99
N ALA A 29 1.21 -1.97 13.25
CA ALA A 29 2.46 -1.30 13.62
C ALA A 29 2.56 0.16 13.14
N ALA A 30 1.63 0.62 12.30
CA ALA A 30 1.78 1.84 11.52
C ALA A 30 1.82 3.10 12.42
N ALA A 31 1.00 3.17 13.47
CA ALA A 31 1.01 4.28 14.41
C ALA A 31 2.39 4.41 15.12
N GLY A 32 2.98 3.29 15.52
CA GLY A 32 4.30 3.26 16.12
C GLY A 32 5.41 3.67 15.15
N VAL A 33 5.33 3.25 13.89
CA VAL A 33 6.25 3.67 12.83
C VAL A 33 6.16 5.18 12.61
N ARG A 34 4.95 5.74 12.47
CA ARG A 34 4.73 7.17 12.23
C ARG A 34 5.12 8.06 13.41
N ALA A 35 5.05 7.53 14.64
CA ALA A 35 5.54 8.23 15.83
C ALA A 35 7.08 8.24 15.91
N ALA A 36 7.74 7.23 15.35
CA ALA A 36 9.18 7.03 15.47
C ALA A 36 10.00 7.57 14.29
N LEU A 37 9.40 7.69 13.11
CA LEU A 37 10.06 8.12 11.88
C LEU A 37 9.22 9.18 11.16
N PRO A 38 9.84 10.23 10.58
CA PRO A 38 9.16 11.11 9.64
C PRO A 38 8.63 10.32 8.45
N VAL A 39 7.35 10.50 8.12
CA VAL A 39 6.69 9.87 6.96
C VAL A 39 6.12 10.96 6.07
N ALA A 40 6.57 11.06 4.82
CA ALA A 40 6.17 12.14 3.92
C ALA A 40 4.73 11.99 3.39
N ARG A 41 4.30 10.75 3.10
CA ARG A 41 2.91 10.44 2.73
C ARG A 41 2.46 9.08 3.29
N VAL A 42 1.18 8.99 3.61
CA VAL A 42 0.55 7.73 4.01
C VAL A 42 -0.59 7.43 3.04
N LEU A 43 -0.59 6.23 2.47
CA LEU A 43 -1.63 5.69 1.61
C LEU A 43 -2.28 4.51 2.32
N ALA A 44 -3.60 4.39 2.27
CA ALA A 44 -4.31 3.31 2.94
C ALA A 44 -5.58 2.89 2.20
N GLY A 45 -5.93 1.59 2.27
CA GLY A 45 -7.22 1.08 1.79
C GLY A 45 -8.38 1.66 2.60
N GLN A 46 -8.15 1.81 3.90
CA GLN A 46 -9.05 2.44 4.86
C GLN A 46 -8.37 3.68 5.47
N PRO A 47 -8.43 4.86 4.81
CA PRO A 47 -7.73 6.06 5.30
C PRO A 47 -8.16 6.50 6.71
N GLN A 48 -9.35 6.10 7.16
CA GLN A 48 -9.81 6.34 8.53
C GLN A 48 -8.99 5.59 9.60
N SER A 49 -8.23 4.54 9.25
CA SER A 49 -7.37 3.82 10.21
C SER A 49 -6.13 4.63 10.62
N MET A 50 -5.77 5.66 9.84
CA MET A 50 -4.61 6.50 10.12
C MET A 50 -4.84 7.98 9.78
N SER A 51 -4.71 8.86 10.78
CA SER A 51 -4.85 10.30 10.57
C SER A 51 -3.87 10.83 9.52
N GLY A 52 -4.39 11.57 8.54
CA GLY A 52 -3.59 12.13 7.44
C GLY A 52 -3.25 11.13 6.33
N ALA A 53 -3.77 9.90 6.38
CA ALA A 53 -3.70 8.98 5.25
C ALA A 53 -4.65 9.41 4.13
N THR A 54 -4.19 9.24 2.90
CA THR A 54 -5.01 9.36 1.70
C THR A 54 -5.45 7.97 1.23
N VAL A 55 -6.66 7.86 0.69
CA VAL A 55 -7.15 6.60 0.12
C VAL A 55 -6.22 6.16 -1.02
N CYS A 56 -5.85 4.88 -1.04
CA CYS A 56 -5.21 4.30 -2.21
C CYS A 56 -6.26 4.02 -3.29
N ALA A 57 -5.91 4.33 -4.53
CA ALA A 57 -6.82 4.13 -5.66
C ALA A 57 -6.01 3.87 -6.92
N GLN A 58 -6.60 3.09 -7.83
CA GLN A 58 -6.01 2.83 -9.14
C GLN A 58 -5.62 4.12 -9.87
N GLY A 59 -4.46 4.09 -10.52
CA GLY A 59 -3.93 5.22 -11.30
C GLY A 59 -3.01 6.16 -10.50
N GLN A 60 -2.96 6.02 -9.18
CA GLN A 60 -1.88 6.63 -8.40
C GLN A 60 -0.55 5.92 -8.72
N GLY A 61 0.55 6.66 -8.73
CA GLY A 61 1.86 6.07 -8.95
C GLY A 61 3.00 7.08 -8.87
N TRP A 62 4.21 6.57 -8.76
CA TRP A 62 5.42 7.39 -8.73
C TRP A 62 6.63 6.58 -9.20
N ASP A 63 7.70 7.29 -9.52
CA ASP A 63 8.99 6.71 -9.85
C ASP A 63 10.00 7.04 -8.75
N TRP A 64 10.83 6.06 -8.41
CA TRP A 64 11.88 6.19 -7.41
C TRP A 64 13.09 5.38 -7.86
N ASP A 65 14.20 6.06 -8.18
CA ASP A 65 15.47 5.44 -8.57
C ASP A 65 15.36 4.35 -9.67
N GLY A 66 14.53 4.62 -10.68
CA GLY A 66 14.29 3.68 -11.79
C GLY A 66 13.35 2.53 -11.45
N VAL A 67 12.71 2.58 -10.28
CA VAL A 67 11.63 1.68 -9.85
C VAL A 67 10.30 2.42 -9.97
N ARG A 68 9.40 1.88 -10.78
CA ARG A 68 8.03 2.36 -10.97
C ARG A 68 7.09 1.71 -9.97
N PHE A 69 6.32 2.52 -9.27
CA PHE A 69 5.25 2.11 -8.37
C PHE A 69 3.92 2.50 -9.00
N ASP A 70 3.08 1.51 -9.28
CA ASP A 70 1.73 1.69 -9.83
C ASP A 70 0.70 1.12 -8.86
N MET A 71 -0.15 1.99 -8.31
CA MET A 71 -1.33 1.55 -7.59
C MET A 71 -2.33 0.99 -8.61
N LEU A 72 -2.56 -0.32 -8.54
CA LEU A 72 -3.52 -1.02 -9.38
C LEU A 72 -4.92 -0.99 -8.80
N GLY A 73 -5.06 -1.01 -7.47
CA GLY A 73 -6.36 -1.11 -6.84
C GLY A 73 -6.46 -0.42 -5.47
N PRO A 74 -7.71 -0.23 -4.98
CA PRO A 74 -8.96 -0.67 -5.60
C PRO A 74 -9.34 0.12 -6.88
N PRO A 75 -10.09 -0.49 -7.81
CA PRO A 75 -10.46 0.18 -9.05
C PRO A 75 -11.60 1.19 -8.87
N PRO A 76 -11.79 2.13 -9.82
CA PRO A 76 -12.85 3.12 -9.74
C PRO A 76 -14.24 2.47 -9.57
N GLY A 77 -15.02 2.98 -8.63
CA GLY A 77 -16.37 2.45 -8.35
C GLY A 77 -16.38 1.13 -7.55
N TRP A 78 -15.23 0.63 -7.12
CA TRP A 78 -15.17 -0.53 -6.23
C TRP A 78 -15.74 -0.19 -4.86
N VAL A 79 -16.75 -0.94 -4.46
CA VAL A 79 -17.37 -0.87 -3.14
C VAL A 79 -17.25 -2.24 -2.50
N ALA A 80 -16.73 -2.29 -1.28
CA ALA A 80 -16.61 -3.51 -0.51
C ALA A 80 -16.88 -3.24 0.96
N ASP A 81 -17.49 -4.19 1.64
CA ASP A 81 -17.87 -4.05 3.05
C ASP A 81 -16.86 -4.70 4.00
N GLU A 82 -16.05 -5.66 3.52
CA GLU A 82 -14.96 -6.24 4.29
C GLU A 82 -13.61 -5.57 4.02
N ASP A 83 -12.73 -5.65 5.03
CA ASP A 83 -11.44 -4.96 5.03
C ASP A 83 -10.47 -5.50 3.98
N ASN A 84 -10.34 -6.82 3.84
CA ASN A 84 -9.44 -7.46 2.87
C ASN A 84 -9.73 -7.02 1.42
N ALA A 85 -11.02 -6.81 1.10
CA ALA A 85 -11.46 -6.37 -0.21
C ALA A 85 -11.23 -4.88 -0.48
N ARG A 86 -10.75 -4.13 0.53
CA ARG A 86 -10.28 -2.75 0.39
C ARG A 86 -8.75 -2.67 0.28
N SER A 87 -8.07 -3.82 0.17
CA SER A 87 -6.61 -3.88 0.03
C SER A 87 -6.11 -3.01 -1.12
N CYS A 88 -5.15 -2.14 -0.81
CA CYS A 88 -4.32 -1.51 -1.83
C CYS A 88 -3.52 -2.58 -2.56
N VAL A 89 -3.63 -2.63 -3.89
CA VAL A 89 -2.84 -3.53 -4.72
C VAL A 89 -1.81 -2.71 -5.49
N MET A 90 -0.53 -2.97 -5.24
CA MET A 90 0.60 -2.21 -5.78
C MET A 90 1.46 -3.08 -6.68
N ARG A 91 1.76 -2.59 -7.87
CA ARG A 91 2.81 -3.14 -8.72
C ARG A 91 4.09 -2.33 -8.55
N VAL A 92 5.19 -3.02 -8.28
CA VAL A 92 6.54 -2.43 -8.17
C VAL A 92 7.40 -3.02 -9.27
N ALA A 93 7.85 -2.19 -10.20
CA ALA A 93 8.51 -2.66 -11.41
C ALA A 93 9.82 -1.93 -11.68
N THR A 94 10.81 -2.67 -12.16
CA THR A 94 12.02 -2.15 -12.82
C THR A 94 11.89 -2.33 -14.33
N ALA A 95 12.93 -1.95 -15.08
CA ALA A 95 13.00 -2.23 -16.51
C ALA A 95 12.97 -3.73 -16.88
N ARG A 96 13.20 -4.64 -15.92
CA ARG A 96 13.35 -6.09 -16.20
C ARG A 96 12.40 -6.99 -15.44
N GLN A 97 11.89 -6.53 -14.30
CA GLN A 97 11.16 -7.36 -13.34
C GLN A 97 10.03 -6.57 -12.71
N ALA A 98 8.98 -7.28 -12.29
CA ALA A 98 7.88 -6.69 -11.53
C ALA A 98 7.50 -7.60 -10.37
N LEU A 99 7.13 -6.97 -9.25
CA LEU A 99 6.53 -7.58 -8.08
C LEU A 99 5.10 -7.03 -7.92
N LEU A 100 4.19 -7.90 -7.52
CA LEU A 100 2.84 -7.52 -7.12
C LEU A 100 2.72 -7.66 -5.59
N LEU A 101 2.25 -6.60 -4.94
CA LEU A 101 1.95 -6.55 -3.51
C LEU A 101 0.44 -6.38 -3.36
N SER A 102 -0.27 -7.47 -3.06
CA SER A 102 -1.73 -7.51 -2.98
C SER A 102 -2.30 -7.44 -1.56
N GLY A 103 -1.45 -7.56 -0.52
CA GLY A 103 -1.93 -7.80 0.83
C GLY A 103 -2.78 -9.07 0.85
N ASP A 104 -3.97 -8.98 1.45
CA ASP A 104 -4.94 -10.07 1.48
C ASP A 104 -6.11 -9.82 0.51
N ALA A 105 -5.85 -9.17 -0.63
CA ALA A 105 -6.85 -8.97 -1.65
C ALA A 105 -7.56 -10.30 -1.99
N PRO A 106 -8.89 -10.38 -1.88
CA PRO A 106 -9.61 -11.59 -2.24
C PRO A 106 -9.59 -11.78 -3.75
N ALA A 107 -9.75 -13.03 -4.20
CA ALA A 107 -9.75 -13.41 -5.62
C ALA A 107 -10.63 -12.48 -6.48
N ARG A 108 -11.82 -12.10 -6.01
CA ARG A 108 -12.72 -11.19 -6.76
C ARG A 108 -12.14 -9.79 -7.00
N LEU A 109 -11.32 -9.27 -6.09
CA LEU A 109 -10.62 -7.99 -6.29
C LEU A 109 -9.50 -8.19 -7.31
N GLU A 110 -8.72 -9.27 -7.18
CA GLU A 110 -7.67 -9.59 -8.14
C GLU A 110 -8.22 -9.81 -9.55
N GLU A 111 -9.34 -10.53 -9.69
CA GLU A 111 -10.05 -10.75 -10.94
C GLU A 111 -10.57 -9.42 -11.54
N ALA A 112 -11.15 -8.55 -10.72
CA ALA A 112 -11.59 -7.23 -11.17
C ALA A 112 -10.44 -6.35 -11.68
N LEU A 113 -9.26 -6.44 -11.05
CA LEU A 113 -8.06 -5.74 -11.50
C LEU A 113 -7.47 -6.37 -12.77
N ALA A 114 -7.44 -7.70 -12.86
CA ALA A 114 -6.96 -8.43 -14.03
C ALA A 114 -7.82 -8.14 -15.28
N ALA A 115 -9.15 -8.02 -15.11
CA ALA A 115 -10.07 -7.68 -16.19
C ALA A 115 -9.82 -6.28 -16.80
N GLN A 116 -9.11 -5.40 -16.09
CA GLN A 116 -8.76 -4.07 -16.56
C GLN A 116 -7.36 -3.98 -17.19
N ALA A 117 -6.54 -5.02 -17.05
CA ALA A 117 -5.17 -5.06 -17.56
C ALA A 117 -5.08 -5.39 -19.07
N GLY A 118 -6.09 -4.99 -19.85
CA GLY A 118 -6.21 -5.21 -21.29
C GLY A 118 -5.28 -4.34 -22.13
#